data_AF-A0A5N5T4F6-F1
#
_entry.id   AF-A0A5N5T4F6-F1
#
_cell.length_a   1.000
_cell.length_b   1.000
_cell.length_c   1.000
_cell.angle_alpha   90.00
_cell.angle_beta   90.00
_cell.angle_gamma   90.00
#
_symmetry.space_group_name_H-M   'P 1'
#
loop_
_entity.id
_entity.type
_entity.pdbx_description
1 polymer ?
#
loop_
_entity_poly.entity_id
_entity_poly.type
_entity_poly.pdbx_seq_one_letter_code
_entity_poly.pdbx_strand_id
1 'polypeptide(L)'
;MENLSYEESVLDNCFAELWLNSHHKVNANHGFLPDNNEQPFSWEGFIDDQKYSVLPQKLFEREDIIEDTFFSGDEEYQRLRAKALREDDVEEEFELNDEFIEKSGKVCVVDGAAINDIPTRYDIKGLLSHELPVKGTFIHPKIIPGFCYVVRPLDSCKPLFNGKGLCLEKIGLGYGKRLTFAGKSQHENENYFWSDTNPEGYGFALEVVHIGDKFTMMDETNEPIGTVEVEDLVDCQNEVVDHSSENKLEKQVMVSVECKVKYFDDSFITDETVIFSGVAVAIKRKNSRAKANVIKVKDCLINGQKITLVPSSIKDIQKSQSLSGETVSDIPTNYSISGLHRNELPVIGTFVDPRITPGFKYRVRLLDSKKHLFEGEAQTLLSVGKGYGKRITFAGKSLKENENYFWSDTHPQGFGFTLEAVCEGDKFKVVDNNGYEIGQSRVFKLCGQQMELSSEVRNGTNVKRVRVSVACHILLNGEVDGITTRVNGKNPKGHN
;
A
#
# COMPACT_ATOMS: atom_id res chain seq x y z
N MET A 1 -25.51 43.51 14.88
CA MET A 1 -24.92 44.84 15.15
C MET A 1 -23.67 44.59 15.96
N GLU A 2 -22.54 44.42 15.29
CA GLU A 2 -21.20 44.62 15.83
C GLU A 2 -20.27 44.77 14.63
N ASN A 3 -19.40 45.75 14.73
CA ASN A 3 -18.63 46.41 13.69
C ASN A 3 -17.15 46.17 13.99
N LEU A 4 -16.35 46.02 12.92
CA LEU A 4 -14.93 46.42 12.81
C LEU A 4 -13.95 45.59 13.69
N SER A 5 -12.74 45.20 13.31
CA SER A 5 -11.74 45.65 12.32
C SER A 5 -10.53 44.69 12.42
N TYR A 6 -9.64 44.67 11.41
CA TYR A 6 -8.18 44.43 11.40
C TYR A 6 -7.82 43.88 10.00
N GLU A 7 -7.51 44.73 9.02
CA GLU A 7 -6.24 45.43 8.72
C GLU A 7 -5.47 44.75 7.58
N GLU A 8 -5.41 45.51 6.47
CA GLU A 8 -4.37 45.68 5.43
C GLU A 8 -2.94 45.25 5.82
N SER A 9 -1.94 45.08 4.96
CA SER A 9 -1.71 44.93 3.52
C SER A 9 -0.17 44.81 3.36
N VAL A 10 0.31 44.15 2.29
CA VAL A 10 1.50 44.55 1.49
C VAL A 10 2.93 44.50 2.10
N LEU A 11 3.77 43.67 1.43
CA LEU A 11 5.25 43.70 1.24
C LEU A 11 6.21 43.47 2.42
N ASP A 12 7.11 42.49 2.29
CA ASP A 12 8.55 42.79 2.10
C ASP A 12 9.45 41.56 1.83
N ASN A 13 10.36 41.75 0.88
CA ASN A 13 11.56 40.96 0.62
C ASN A 13 12.71 41.44 1.53
N CYS A 14 13.55 40.54 2.05
CA CYS A 14 14.98 40.75 2.38
C CYS A 14 15.63 39.36 2.51
N PHE A 15 16.44 38.86 1.56
CA PHE A 15 17.88 39.13 1.30
C PHE A 15 18.86 38.92 2.48
N ALA A 16 19.87 38.07 2.21
CA ALA A 16 21.29 38.06 2.62
C ALA A 16 21.72 36.66 3.10
N GLU A 17 22.42 35.88 2.27
CA GLU A 17 23.88 35.88 2.07
C GLU A 17 24.69 35.33 3.26
N LEU A 18 25.38 34.20 3.01
CA LEU A 18 26.68 33.90 3.61
C LEU A 18 27.64 33.49 2.48
N TRP A 19 28.53 34.43 2.15
CA TRP A 19 29.85 34.31 1.51
C TRP A 19 30.70 33.19 2.20
N LEU A 20 31.83 32.62 1.73
CA LEU A 20 32.88 32.95 0.76
C LEU A 20 33.78 31.71 0.56
N ASN A 21 34.26 31.52 -0.67
CA ASN A 21 35.55 30.96 -1.10
C ASN A 21 36.27 29.87 -0.29
N SER A 22 36.63 28.80 -0.99
CA SER A 22 38.05 28.42 -1.05
C SER A 22 38.43 27.87 -2.43
N HIS A 23 39.64 28.28 -2.84
CA HIS A 23 40.24 28.15 -4.14
C HIS A 23 40.54 26.70 -4.55
N HIS A 24 40.55 26.43 -5.86
CA HIS A 24 41.78 25.96 -6.49
C HIS A 24 41.91 26.40 -7.96
N LYS A 25 43.11 26.93 -8.25
CA LYS A 25 43.62 27.34 -9.55
C LYS A 25 43.83 26.11 -10.44
N VAL A 26 43.54 26.22 -11.72
CA VAL A 26 44.23 25.45 -12.76
C VAL A 26 44.90 26.45 -13.71
N ASN A 27 46.23 26.48 -13.67
CA ASN A 27 47.06 26.97 -14.75
C ASN A 27 47.30 25.78 -15.69
N ALA A 28 47.11 25.97 -17.00
CA ALA A 28 48.16 25.75 -18.00
C ALA A 28 47.65 26.04 -19.42
N ASN A 29 48.49 26.79 -20.13
CA ASN A 29 48.34 27.34 -21.47
C ASN A 29 48.47 26.33 -22.63
N HIS A 30 48.15 26.88 -23.82
CA HIS A 30 48.63 26.59 -25.19
C HIS A 30 47.77 25.61 -26.01
N GLY A 31 47.45 25.83 -27.29
CA GLY A 31 47.86 26.82 -28.29
C GLY A 31 47.32 26.38 -29.67
N PHE A 32 47.25 27.32 -30.62
CA PHE A 32 46.52 27.30 -31.91
C PHE A 32 47.08 26.39 -33.05
N LEU A 33 46.16 25.80 -33.86
CA LEU A 33 46.02 25.59 -35.35
C LEU A 33 47.22 25.16 -36.26
N PRO A 34 47.02 24.77 -37.56
CA PRO A 34 46.08 23.79 -38.20
C PRO A 34 46.80 22.89 -39.27
N ASP A 35 46.14 21.86 -39.86
CA ASP A 35 46.19 21.55 -41.33
C ASP A 35 45.37 20.33 -41.77
N ASN A 36 45.12 20.30 -43.09
CA ASN A 36 44.09 19.61 -43.88
C ASN A 36 44.23 18.08 -44.14
N ASN A 37 43.07 17.53 -44.55
CA ASN A 37 42.79 16.47 -45.56
C ASN A 37 42.45 15.01 -45.14
N GLU A 38 41.24 14.63 -45.63
CA GLU A 38 40.81 13.31 -46.18
C GLU A 38 40.26 12.20 -45.25
N GLN A 39 38.90 12.20 -45.15
CA GLN A 39 37.85 11.13 -45.06
C GLN A 39 38.12 9.74 -44.40
N PRO A 40 37.08 8.99 -43.94
CA PRO A 40 35.71 9.33 -43.51
C PRO A 40 35.44 8.91 -42.04
N PHE A 41 34.79 9.76 -41.25
CA PHE A 41 34.52 9.46 -39.84
C PHE A 41 33.13 8.84 -39.62
N SER A 42 33.16 7.76 -38.84
CA SER A 42 32.09 7.09 -38.13
C SER A 42 31.47 7.97 -37.05
N TRP A 43 30.26 7.57 -36.65
CA TRP A 43 29.44 8.10 -35.56
C TRP A 43 30.22 8.43 -34.29
N GLU A 44 30.07 9.67 -33.79
CA GLU A 44 30.04 10.01 -32.35
C GLU A 44 29.65 11.49 -32.14
N GLY A 45 28.66 11.72 -31.26
CA GLY A 45 28.50 12.94 -30.46
C GLY A 45 27.78 14.14 -31.08
N PHE A 46 26.52 14.37 -30.69
CA PHE A 46 26.01 15.63 -30.11
C PHE A 46 24.51 15.49 -29.81
N ILE A 47 24.15 15.22 -28.55
CA ILE A 47 23.07 15.93 -27.87
C ILE A 47 23.55 16.19 -26.44
N ASP A 48 23.62 17.48 -26.12
CA ASP A 48 23.87 18.06 -24.81
C ASP A 48 22.70 17.72 -23.87
N ASP A 49 23.06 17.14 -22.74
CA ASP A 49 22.21 16.94 -21.58
C ASP A 49 21.76 18.29 -21.03
N GLN A 50 20.44 18.47 -20.82
CA GLN A 50 20.00 19.02 -19.54
C GLN A 50 18.51 18.81 -19.23
N LYS A 51 18.31 18.33 -17.99
CA LYS A 51 17.18 18.54 -17.08
C LYS A 51 15.94 17.65 -17.24
N TYR A 52 16.09 16.42 -16.77
CA TYR A 52 15.07 15.81 -15.93
C TYR A 52 15.58 15.68 -14.48
N SER A 53 14.76 16.14 -13.55
CA SER A 53 14.94 16.05 -12.11
C SER A 53 14.95 14.58 -11.67
N VAL A 54 16.14 14.07 -11.32
CA VAL A 54 16.32 12.76 -10.71
C VAL A 54 16.05 12.88 -9.20
N LEU A 55 14.93 12.31 -8.76
CA LEU A 55 14.68 11.95 -7.36
C LEU A 55 15.71 10.88 -6.95
N PRO A 56 16.23 10.87 -5.70
CA PRO A 56 17.41 10.08 -5.37
C PRO A 56 17.12 8.57 -5.36
N GLN A 57 17.49 7.88 -6.45
CA GLN A 57 17.73 6.43 -6.52
C GLN A 57 19.06 6.09 -5.82
N LYS A 58 19.13 6.27 -4.49
CA LYS A 58 20.30 5.89 -3.69
C LYS A 58 19.95 4.96 -2.52
N LEU A 59 18.95 4.11 -2.70
CA LEU A 59 18.54 3.10 -1.71
C LEU A 59 18.53 1.65 -2.24
N PHE A 60 18.86 1.43 -3.52
CA PHE A 60 18.82 0.09 -4.12
C PHE A 60 19.96 -0.12 -5.13
N GLU A 61 21.21 0.15 -4.74
CA GLU A 61 22.39 -0.39 -5.43
C GLU A 61 23.48 -0.68 -4.38
N ARG A 62 23.41 -1.90 -3.83
CA ARG A 62 24.54 -2.65 -3.26
C ARG A 62 24.31 -4.12 -3.59
N GLU A 63 24.36 -4.42 -4.88
CA GLU A 63 24.82 -5.74 -5.31
C GLU A 63 26.34 -5.68 -5.19
N ASP A 64 26.85 -6.10 -4.03
CA ASP A 64 28.19 -6.67 -3.86
C ASP A 64 28.34 -7.08 -2.39
N ILE A 65 28.36 -8.41 -2.19
CA ILE A 65 28.66 -9.16 -0.96
C ILE A 65 27.58 -9.13 0.13
N ILE A 66 26.55 -9.98 -0.04
CA ILE A 66 25.90 -10.69 1.08
C ILE A 66 25.81 -12.17 0.67
N GLU A 67 26.96 -12.83 0.58
CA GLU A 67 27.05 -14.23 0.98
C GLU A 67 27.45 -14.22 2.46
N ASP A 68 26.71 -14.97 3.27
CA ASP A 68 26.97 -15.31 4.67
C ASP A 68 26.83 -14.22 5.76
N THR A 69 25.58 -14.01 6.21
CA THR A 69 25.20 -14.25 7.63
C THR A 69 23.66 -14.18 7.75
N PHE A 70 22.95 -15.21 7.26
CA PHE A 70 21.61 -15.49 7.76
C PHE A 70 21.78 -16.07 9.18
N PHE A 71 21.37 -15.32 10.20
CA PHE A 71 21.35 -15.84 11.58
C PHE A 71 20.25 -16.89 11.66
N SER A 72 20.62 -18.17 11.70
CA SER A 72 19.70 -19.32 11.76
C SER A 72 18.75 -19.31 12.97
N GLY A 73 19.01 -18.47 13.98
CA GLY A 73 18.22 -18.39 15.21
C GLY A 73 16.85 -17.72 15.04
N ASP A 74 16.69 -16.78 14.10
CA ASP A 74 15.42 -16.07 13.90
C ASP A 74 14.35 -17.00 13.26
N GLU A 75 14.74 -17.86 12.31
CA GLU A 75 13.82 -18.84 11.71
C GLU A 75 13.35 -19.92 12.70
N GLU A 76 14.27 -20.44 13.51
CA GLU A 76 13.94 -21.43 14.54
C GLU A 76 13.04 -20.84 15.62
N TYR A 77 13.32 -19.60 16.06
CA TYR A 77 12.46 -18.85 16.95
C TYR A 77 11.05 -18.68 16.39
N GLN A 78 10.92 -18.27 15.12
CA GLN A 78 9.60 -18.09 14.49
C GLN A 78 8.82 -19.41 14.42
N ARG A 79 9.49 -20.52 14.09
CA ARG A 79 8.89 -21.85 14.09
C ARG A 79 8.37 -22.25 15.48
N LEU A 80 9.16 -22.02 16.52
CA LEU A 80 8.79 -22.35 17.91
C LEU A 80 7.70 -21.43 18.45
N ARG A 81 7.75 -20.14 18.11
CA ARG A 81 6.68 -19.18 18.41
C ARG A 81 5.36 -19.62 17.76
N ALA A 82 5.38 -19.99 16.49
CA ALA A 82 4.20 -20.48 15.78
C ALA A 82 3.64 -21.76 16.42
N LYS A 83 4.49 -22.65 16.94
CA LYS A 83 4.06 -23.82 17.73
C LYS A 83 3.40 -23.39 19.05
N ALA A 84 4.02 -22.50 19.81
CA ALA A 84 3.50 -21.98 21.08
C ALA A 84 2.16 -21.25 20.95
N LEU A 85 1.91 -20.59 19.81
CA LEU A 85 0.63 -19.94 19.52
C LEU A 85 -0.51 -20.94 19.19
N ARG A 86 -0.18 -22.16 18.74
CA ARG A 86 -1.14 -23.20 18.33
C ARG A 86 -1.48 -24.20 19.43
N GLU A 87 -0.53 -24.48 20.32
CA GLU A 87 -0.67 -25.50 21.35
C GLU A 87 -0.94 -24.83 22.70
N ASP A 88 -2.19 -24.89 23.17
CA ASP A 88 -2.59 -24.26 24.44
C ASP A 88 -1.93 -24.91 25.67
N ASP A 89 -1.46 -26.17 25.63
CA ASP A 89 -0.89 -26.87 26.79
C ASP A 89 0.00 -28.08 26.40
N VAL A 90 1.23 -27.85 25.90
CA VAL A 90 2.25 -28.93 25.84
C VAL A 90 3.52 -28.50 26.57
N GLU A 91 3.76 -29.15 27.72
CA GLU A 91 5.00 -29.10 28.51
C GLU A 91 6.11 -29.94 27.84
N GLU A 92 6.45 -29.67 26.59
CA GLU A 92 7.75 -30.15 26.07
C GLU A 92 8.82 -29.18 26.56
N GLU A 93 9.72 -29.67 27.42
CA GLU A 93 10.99 -29.00 27.72
C GLU A 93 11.81 -28.92 26.43
N PHE A 94 11.79 -27.76 25.80
CA PHE A 94 12.72 -27.44 24.73
C PHE A 94 14.06 -27.09 25.39
N GLU A 95 14.87 -28.10 25.71
CA GLU A 95 16.27 -27.89 26.04
C GLU A 95 16.94 -27.24 24.83
N LEU A 96 17.56 -26.07 25.06
CA LEU A 96 18.41 -25.43 24.07
C LEU A 96 19.54 -26.39 23.72
N ASN A 97 19.69 -26.74 22.44
CA ASN A 97 20.98 -27.24 21.98
C ASN A 97 21.97 -26.07 22.09
N ASP A 98 23.14 -26.31 22.70
CA ASP A 98 24.25 -25.33 22.82
C ASP A 98 24.58 -24.61 21.49
N GLU A 99 24.28 -25.26 20.36
CA GLU A 99 24.34 -24.70 19.00
C GLU A 99 23.54 -23.40 18.80
N PHE A 100 22.38 -23.22 19.44
CA PHE A 100 21.56 -22.00 19.29
C PHE A 100 22.19 -20.81 20.01
N ILE A 101 22.73 -21.03 21.21
CA ILE A 101 23.43 -20.00 21.98
C ILE A 101 24.72 -19.59 21.23
N GLU A 102 25.44 -20.55 20.67
CA GLU A 102 26.64 -20.28 19.85
C GLU A 102 26.31 -19.52 18.56
N LYS A 103 25.20 -19.84 17.88
CA LYS A 103 24.77 -19.16 16.65
C LYS A 103 24.16 -17.77 16.86
N SER A 104 23.72 -17.42 18.07
CA SER A 104 23.22 -16.08 18.41
C SER A 104 24.29 -14.98 18.46
N GLY A 105 25.58 -15.36 18.41
CA GLY A 105 26.64 -14.56 17.79
C GLY A 105 26.83 -13.10 18.22
N LYS A 106 26.73 -12.74 19.51
CA LYS A 106 27.50 -11.66 20.18
C LYS A 106 27.12 -11.52 21.65
N VAL A 107 28.11 -11.36 22.53
CA VAL A 107 27.87 -10.92 23.91
C VAL A 107 27.46 -9.45 23.89
N CYS A 108 26.24 -9.16 24.34
CA CYS A 108 25.73 -7.81 24.53
C CYS A 108 26.08 -7.35 25.95
N VAL A 109 26.96 -6.36 26.06
CA VAL A 109 27.34 -5.77 27.35
C VAL A 109 26.49 -4.55 27.60
N VAL A 110 25.75 -4.56 28.71
CA VAL A 110 24.87 -3.45 29.11
C VAL A 110 25.22 -2.94 30.49
N ASP A 111 24.95 -1.66 30.74
CA ASP A 111 25.23 -1.00 32.02
C ASP A 111 24.05 -0.13 32.43
N GLY A 112 23.53 -0.33 33.65
CA GLY A 112 22.47 0.50 34.21
C GLY A 112 22.84 1.98 34.32
N ALA A 113 24.12 2.31 34.46
CA ALA A 113 24.59 3.70 34.44
C ALA A 113 24.26 4.41 33.12
N ALA A 114 24.31 3.70 31.99
CA ALA A 114 24.05 4.26 30.66
C ALA A 114 22.60 4.70 30.46
N ILE A 115 21.68 4.24 31.32
CA ILE A 115 20.25 4.56 31.28
C ILE A 115 19.82 5.40 32.49
N ASN A 116 20.79 5.97 33.22
CA ASN A 116 20.58 6.70 34.48
C ASN A 116 19.87 5.87 35.58
N ASP A 117 20.13 4.56 35.62
CA ASP A 117 19.69 3.66 36.69
C ASP A 117 20.92 3.20 37.52
N ILE A 118 20.74 2.20 38.39
CA ILE A 118 21.78 1.66 39.27
C ILE A 118 22.95 1.13 38.41
N PRO A 119 24.21 1.53 38.67
CA PRO A 119 25.37 1.22 37.84
C PRO A 119 25.80 -0.25 37.98
N THR A 120 25.04 -1.15 37.35
CA THR A 120 25.31 -2.58 37.31
C THR A 120 25.57 -2.99 35.87
N ARG A 121 26.67 -3.72 35.66
CA ARG A 121 27.07 -4.21 34.34
C ARG A 121 26.67 -5.67 34.18
N TYR A 122 26.10 -6.00 33.03
CA TYR A 122 25.70 -7.35 32.68
C TYR A 122 26.25 -7.76 31.32
N ASP A 123 26.71 -9.00 31.24
CA ASP A 123 27.00 -9.67 29.98
C ASP A 123 25.80 -10.54 29.62
N ILE A 124 25.23 -10.29 28.45
CA ILE A 124 24.01 -10.91 27.95
C ILE A 124 24.36 -11.73 26.71
N LYS A 125 23.98 -13.00 26.70
CA LYS A 125 24.16 -13.95 25.59
C LYS A 125 22.80 -14.43 25.09
N GLY A 126 22.73 -15.00 23.89
CA GLY A 126 21.46 -15.59 23.39
C GLY A 126 20.42 -14.57 22.89
N LEU A 127 20.79 -13.29 22.75
CA LEU A 127 19.89 -12.24 22.29
C LEU A 127 19.75 -12.30 20.77
N LEU A 128 18.51 -12.34 20.27
CA LEU A 128 18.24 -12.30 18.83
C LEU A 128 18.36 -10.88 18.28
N SER A 129 18.55 -10.77 16.96
CA SER A 129 18.83 -9.51 16.27
C SER A 129 17.74 -8.43 16.48
N HIS A 130 16.50 -8.89 16.65
CA HIS A 130 15.29 -8.08 16.80
C HIS A 130 14.86 -7.87 18.26
N GLU A 131 15.57 -8.47 19.23
CA GLU A 131 15.22 -8.42 20.65
C GLU A 131 15.96 -7.29 21.40
N LEU A 132 15.28 -6.74 22.41
CA LEU A 132 15.83 -5.74 23.33
C LEU A 132 16.17 -6.39 24.68
N PRO A 133 17.36 -6.11 25.26
CA PRO A 133 17.81 -6.79 26.47
C PRO A 133 17.16 -6.28 27.76
N VAL A 134 16.85 -7.22 28.66
CA VAL A 134 16.38 -6.97 30.02
C VAL A 134 17.08 -7.91 31.00
N LYS A 135 17.79 -7.36 32.01
CA LYS A 135 18.47 -8.16 33.04
C LYS A 135 18.71 -7.35 34.30
N GLY A 136 18.23 -7.87 35.44
CA GLY A 136 18.42 -7.22 36.74
C GLY A 136 17.94 -5.77 36.75
N THR A 137 18.86 -4.84 37.02
CA THR A 137 18.53 -3.40 37.04
C THR A 137 18.40 -2.78 35.64
N PHE A 138 18.95 -3.42 34.60
CA PHE A 138 18.97 -2.88 33.25
C PHE A 138 17.72 -3.26 32.47
N ILE A 139 16.97 -2.24 32.03
CA ILE A 139 15.88 -2.37 31.06
C ILE A 139 16.25 -1.52 29.85
N HIS A 140 16.28 -2.10 28.65
CA HIS A 140 16.62 -1.34 27.46
C HIS A 140 15.70 -0.11 27.29
N PRO A 141 16.20 1.11 27.05
CA PRO A 141 15.40 2.35 27.06
C PRO A 141 14.24 2.39 26.06
N LYS A 142 14.35 1.62 24.97
CA LYS A 142 13.29 1.50 23.96
C LYS A 142 12.10 0.65 24.41
N ILE A 143 12.23 -0.09 25.52
CA ILE A 143 11.14 -0.85 26.14
C ILE A 143 10.28 0.13 26.95
N ILE A 144 9.18 0.56 26.33
CA ILE A 144 8.30 1.59 26.86
C ILE A 144 6.93 0.99 27.17
N PRO A 145 6.36 1.23 28.38
CA PRO A 145 4.99 0.86 28.69
C PRO A 145 3.98 1.44 27.69
N GLY A 146 2.97 0.65 27.37
CA GLY A 146 1.89 0.87 26.43
C GLY A 146 2.12 0.25 25.05
N PHE A 147 3.33 -0.23 24.74
CA PHE A 147 3.58 -1.05 23.55
C PHE A 147 3.50 -2.54 23.90
N CYS A 148 3.23 -3.38 22.89
CA CYS A 148 3.22 -4.83 23.05
C CYS A 148 4.60 -5.42 22.77
N TYR A 149 4.95 -6.45 23.55
CA TYR A 149 6.20 -7.18 23.36
C TYR A 149 5.95 -8.68 23.50
N VAL A 150 6.63 -9.46 22.67
CA VAL A 150 6.84 -10.88 22.90
C VAL A 150 8.09 -11.00 23.77
N VAL A 151 8.00 -11.77 24.83
CA VAL A 151 9.08 -11.90 25.80
C VAL A 151 9.59 -13.33 25.80
N ARG A 152 10.90 -13.50 25.79
CA ARG A 152 11.55 -14.81 25.86
C ARG A 152 12.66 -14.80 26.93
N PRO A 153 12.73 -15.82 27.81
CA PRO A 153 13.90 -16.08 28.65
C PRO A 153 15.13 -16.36 27.78
N LEU A 154 16.31 -15.79 28.06
CA LEU A 154 17.47 -15.94 27.16
C LEU A 154 18.11 -17.34 27.21
N ASP A 155 17.81 -18.11 28.26
CA ASP A 155 18.13 -19.52 28.44
C ASP A 155 17.03 -20.47 27.93
N SER A 156 16.04 -19.97 27.18
CA SER A 156 14.99 -20.79 26.58
C SER A 156 14.58 -20.28 25.20
N CYS A 157 14.20 -21.19 24.31
CA CYS A 157 13.52 -20.80 23.07
C CYS A 157 12.01 -20.59 23.26
N LYS A 158 11.43 -21.01 24.40
CA LYS A 158 9.99 -20.91 24.64
C LYS A 158 9.63 -19.49 25.10
N PRO A 159 8.87 -18.73 24.31
CA PRO A 159 8.42 -17.41 24.75
C PRO A 159 7.43 -17.52 25.91
N LEU A 160 7.46 -16.52 26.79
CA LEU A 160 6.46 -16.35 27.84
C LEU A 160 5.08 -16.07 27.22
N PHE A 161 4.02 -16.24 28.02
CA PHE A 161 2.64 -15.90 27.65
C PHE A 161 2.15 -16.61 26.37
N ASN A 162 2.59 -17.86 26.16
CA ASN A 162 2.27 -18.67 24.99
C ASN A 162 2.63 -17.97 23.66
N GLY A 163 3.74 -17.21 23.64
CA GLY A 163 4.22 -16.51 22.44
C GLY A 163 3.39 -15.29 22.02
N LYS A 164 2.41 -14.88 22.83
CA LYS A 164 1.57 -13.71 22.56
C LYS A 164 2.31 -12.42 22.89
N GLY A 165 2.29 -11.46 21.97
CA GLY A 165 2.71 -10.09 22.25
C GLY A 165 1.73 -9.43 23.22
N LEU A 166 2.15 -9.18 24.45
CA LEU A 166 1.31 -8.53 25.46
C LEU A 166 1.73 -7.07 25.66
N CYS A 167 0.74 -6.20 25.87
CA CYS A 167 0.99 -4.80 26.19
C CYS A 167 1.67 -4.67 27.56
N LEU A 168 2.88 -4.11 27.60
CA LEU A 168 3.55 -3.77 28.84
C LEU A 168 2.82 -2.60 29.51
N GLU A 169 2.29 -2.77 30.72
CA GLU A 169 1.55 -1.73 31.42
C GLU A 169 2.42 -0.91 32.36
N LYS A 170 3.39 -1.58 33.02
CA LYS A 170 4.21 -0.97 34.05
C LYS A 170 5.58 -1.64 34.17
N ILE A 171 6.59 -0.83 34.44
CA ILE A 171 7.91 -1.24 34.93
C ILE A 171 8.02 -0.76 36.38
N GLY A 172 8.28 -1.68 37.30
CA GLY A 172 8.46 -1.39 38.73
C GLY A 172 9.80 -0.71 39.02
N LEU A 173 9.92 -0.15 40.22
CA LEU A 173 11.18 0.37 40.75
C LEU A 173 11.88 -0.71 41.59
N GLY A 174 13.18 -0.56 41.84
CA GLY A 174 13.98 -1.50 42.65
C GLY A 174 15.18 -2.08 41.91
N TYR A 175 15.82 -3.09 42.52
CA TYR A 175 16.96 -3.82 41.93
C TYR A 175 16.47 -4.80 40.85
N GLY A 176 15.60 -5.74 41.21
CA GLY A 176 14.71 -6.39 40.26
C GLY A 176 13.57 -5.44 39.88
N LYS A 177 13.29 -5.27 38.60
CA LYS A 177 12.16 -4.48 38.10
C LYS A 177 11.00 -5.43 37.82
N ARG A 178 9.87 -5.22 38.49
CA ARG A 178 8.64 -5.95 38.17
C ARG A 178 8.08 -5.46 36.83
N LEU A 179 8.05 -6.33 35.83
CA LEU A 179 7.47 -6.06 34.52
C LEU A 179 6.05 -6.60 34.52
N THR A 180 5.06 -5.72 34.35
CA THR A 180 3.63 -6.09 34.39
C THR A 180 2.99 -5.84 33.04
N PHE A 181 2.42 -6.88 32.46
CA PHE A 181 1.75 -6.89 31.17
C PHE A 181 0.24 -6.95 31.34
N ALA A 182 -0.49 -6.58 30.30
CA ALA A 182 -1.96 -6.61 30.30
C ALA A 182 -2.48 -8.04 30.56
N GLY A 183 -3.32 -8.19 31.57
CA GLY A 183 -4.00 -9.42 31.94
C GLY A 183 -5.47 -9.45 31.52
N LYS A 184 -6.16 -10.57 31.81
CA LYS A 184 -7.61 -10.70 31.59
C LYS A 184 -8.41 -9.74 32.48
N SER A 185 -7.96 -9.50 33.70
CA SER A 185 -8.52 -8.53 34.63
C SER A 185 -7.42 -7.83 35.44
N GLN A 186 -7.72 -6.67 36.03
CA GLN A 186 -6.76 -5.98 36.91
C GLN A 186 -6.58 -6.64 38.27
N HIS A 187 -7.56 -7.45 38.71
CA HIS A 187 -7.56 -8.08 40.03
C HIS A 187 -6.90 -9.47 40.04
N GLU A 188 -6.89 -10.13 38.89
CA GLU A 188 -6.27 -11.44 38.68
C GLU A 188 -5.35 -11.34 37.45
N ASN A 189 -4.22 -10.66 37.65
CA ASN A 189 -3.20 -10.50 36.61
C ASN A 189 -1.95 -11.30 36.98
N GLU A 190 -1.78 -12.43 36.31
CA GLU A 190 -0.61 -13.31 36.43
C GLU A 190 0.47 -12.96 35.40
N ASN A 191 0.21 -12.01 34.49
CA ASN A 191 1.13 -11.62 33.43
C ASN A 191 2.21 -10.65 33.94
N TYR A 192 3.01 -11.10 34.91
CA TYR A 192 4.16 -10.34 35.40
C TYR A 192 5.31 -11.24 35.80
N PHE A 193 6.52 -10.69 35.76
CA PHE A 193 7.73 -11.32 36.28
C PHE A 193 8.71 -10.24 36.73
N TRP A 194 9.83 -10.64 37.34
CA TRP A 194 10.91 -9.72 37.70
C TRP A 194 12.08 -9.89 36.75
N SER A 195 12.72 -8.78 36.38
CA SER A 195 13.86 -8.76 35.46
C SER A 195 15.10 -9.55 35.91
N ASP A 196 15.13 -9.99 37.17
CA ASP A 196 16.16 -10.84 37.78
C ASP A 196 15.68 -12.27 38.10
N THR A 197 14.43 -12.63 37.76
CA THR A 197 13.93 -13.99 37.97
C THR A 197 14.71 -15.01 37.15
N ASN A 198 15.12 -14.63 35.93
CA ASN A 198 16.01 -15.42 35.10
C ASN A 198 17.46 -14.88 35.19
N PRO A 199 18.44 -15.70 35.63
CA PRO A 199 19.85 -15.32 35.67
C PRO A 199 20.44 -14.89 34.33
N GLU A 200 19.98 -15.45 33.21
CA GLU A 200 20.48 -15.10 31.88
C GLU A 200 19.84 -13.82 31.33
N GLY A 201 18.64 -13.48 31.82
CA GLY A 201 17.86 -12.31 31.42
C GLY A 201 16.76 -12.64 30.43
N TYR A 202 16.22 -11.61 29.79
CA TYR A 202 15.10 -11.70 28.85
C TYR A 202 15.35 -10.90 27.57
N GLY A 203 14.91 -11.45 26.44
CA GLY A 203 14.77 -10.75 25.17
C GLY A 203 13.34 -10.23 24.98
N PHE A 204 13.20 -8.97 24.62
CA PHE A 204 11.93 -8.31 24.33
C PHE A 204 11.83 -7.99 22.83
N ALA A 205 10.97 -8.67 22.10
CA ALA A 205 10.66 -8.36 20.71
C ALA A 205 9.45 -7.44 20.63
N LEU A 206 9.57 -6.28 19.98
CA LEU A 206 8.47 -5.34 19.79
C LEU A 206 7.40 -5.95 18.86
N GLU A 207 6.12 -5.81 19.20
CA GLU A 207 5.02 -6.23 18.33
C GLU A 207 3.97 -5.12 18.28
N VAL A 208 3.71 -4.57 17.09
CA VAL A 208 2.71 -3.50 16.90
C VAL A 208 1.56 -3.94 16.02
N VAL A 209 1.79 -4.86 15.07
CA VAL A 209 0.75 -5.54 14.27
C VAL A 209 0.57 -6.95 14.82
N HIS A 210 -0.69 -7.41 14.97
CA HIS A 210 -1.03 -8.71 15.54
C HIS A 210 -1.89 -9.53 14.56
N ILE A 211 -1.87 -10.85 14.73
CA ILE A 211 -2.80 -11.75 14.04
C ILE A 211 -4.24 -11.35 14.39
N GLY A 212 -5.09 -11.23 13.36
CA GLY A 212 -6.47 -10.77 13.46
C GLY A 212 -6.66 -9.25 13.37
N ASP A 213 -5.58 -8.46 13.31
CA ASP A 213 -5.69 -7.02 13.04
C ASP A 213 -6.35 -6.78 11.67
N LYS A 214 -7.27 -5.82 11.61
CA LYS A 214 -8.02 -5.48 10.40
C LYS A 214 -7.73 -4.06 9.95
N PHE A 215 -7.42 -3.91 8.67
CA PHE A 215 -7.14 -2.61 8.05
C PHE A 215 -7.97 -2.39 6.80
N THR A 216 -8.16 -1.13 6.45
CA THR A 216 -8.69 -0.68 5.17
C THR A 216 -7.50 -0.35 4.27
N MET A 217 -7.51 -0.89 3.06
CA MET A 217 -6.52 -0.61 2.04
C MET A 217 -6.86 0.68 1.33
N MET A 218 -5.93 1.63 1.33
CA MET A 218 -6.04 2.92 0.66
C MET A 218 -5.07 2.94 -0.52
N ASP A 219 -5.55 3.33 -1.70
CA ASP A 219 -4.69 3.53 -2.86
C ASP A 219 -3.85 4.82 -2.77
N GLU A 220 -3.03 5.10 -3.79
CA GLU A 220 -2.20 6.31 -3.86
C GLU A 220 -3.01 7.63 -3.83
N THR A 221 -4.31 7.56 -4.12
CA THR A 221 -5.23 8.72 -4.07
C THR A 221 -5.92 8.87 -2.72
N ASN A 222 -5.57 8.05 -1.72
CA ASN A 222 -6.25 7.92 -0.43
C ASN A 222 -7.73 7.54 -0.56
N GLU A 223 -8.08 6.77 -1.60
CA GLU A 223 -9.42 6.17 -1.71
C GLU A 223 -9.38 4.71 -1.23
N PRO A 224 -10.41 4.25 -0.51
CA PRO A 224 -10.44 2.89 0.02
C PRO A 224 -10.78 1.89 -1.09
N ILE A 225 -9.97 0.84 -1.20
CA ILE A 225 -10.06 -0.17 -2.29
C ILE A 225 -10.37 -1.59 -1.79
N GLY A 226 -10.28 -1.81 -0.48
CA GLY A 226 -10.57 -3.10 0.13
C GLY A 226 -10.29 -3.13 1.62
N THR A 227 -10.46 -4.31 2.22
CA THR A 227 -10.05 -4.62 3.58
C THR A 227 -9.01 -5.72 3.58
N VAL A 228 -8.23 -5.76 4.65
CA VAL A 228 -7.22 -6.77 4.88
C VAL A 228 -7.29 -7.21 6.34
N GLU A 229 -7.15 -8.51 6.57
CA GLU A 229 -7.08 -9.13 7.89
C GLU A 229 -5.77 -9.91 7.99
N VAL A 230 -4.99 -9.65 9.04
CA VAL A 230 -3.72 -10.32 9.27
C VAL A 230 -3.98 -11.77 9.69
N GLU A 231 -3.44 -12.72 8.92
CA GLU A 231 -3.57 -14.16 9.21
C GLU A 231 -2.31 -14.71 9.89
N ASP A 232 -1.13 -14.25 9.47
CA ASP A 232 0.14 -14.67 10.07
C ASP A 232 1.20 -13.55 10.06
N LEU A 233 2.20 -13.69 10.92
CA LEU A 233 3.38 -12.82 11.00
C LEU A 233 4.55 -13.54 10.34
N VAL A 234 4.96 -13.08 9.16
CA VAL A 234 5.99 -13.76 8.34
C VAL A 234 7.38 -13.53 8.92
N ASP A 235 7.62 -12.37 9.52
CA ASP A 235 8.93 -12.01 10.07
C ASP A 235 8.79 -11.21 11.38
N CYS A 236 9.90 -11.11 12.12
CA CYS A 236 10.02 -10.30 13.32
C CYS A 236 9.83 -8.81 13.00
N GLN A 237 9.21 -8.08 13.94
CA GLN A 237 8.94 -6.67 13.76
C GLN A 237 10.09 -5.82 14.31
N ASN A 238 10.73 -5.07 13.42
CA ASN A 238 11.96 -4.34 13.71
C ASN A 238 11.71 -2.83 13.78
N GLU A 239 12.09 -2.21 14.89
CA GLU A 239 11.97 -0.76 15.04
C GLU A 239 13.01 -0.02 14.17
N VAL A 240 12.53 0.81 13.24
CA VAL A 240 13.38 1.56 12.30
C VAL A 240 13.59 3.01 12.76
N VAL A 241 12.55 3.63 13.32
CA VAL A 241 12.60 5.01 13.81
C VAL A 241 11.83 5.13 15.13
N ASP A 242 12.43 5.81 16.10
CA ASP A 242 11.75 6.27 17.32
C ASP A 242 11.68 7.80 17.29
N HIS A 243 10.48 8.35 17.44
CA HIS A 243 10.27 9.78 17.58
C HIS A 243 9.47 10.08 18.86
N SER A 244 10.05 10.89 19.73
CA SER A 244 9.48 11.28 21.01
C SER A 244 9.27 12.79 21.03
N SER A 245 8.02 13.23 21.16
CA SER A 245 7.62 14.64 21.32
C SER A 245 7.01 14.86 22.71
N GLU A 246 6.73 16.10 23.13
CA GLU A 246 6.22 16.39 24.49
C GLU A 246 4.98 15.57 24.88
N ASN A 247 4.07 15.30 23.94
CA ASN A 247 2.78 14.65 24.23
C ASN A 247 2.61 13.26 23.61
N LYS A 248 3.56 12.82 22.77
CA LYS A 248 3.40 11.63 21.93
C LYS A 248 4.71 10.88 21.74
N LEU A 249 4.63 9.56 21.80
CA LEU A 249 5.65 8.61 21.37
C LEU A 249 5.20 7.97 20.06
N GLU A 250 6.10 7.91 19.09
CA GLU A 250 5.90 7.27 17.80
C GLU A 250 7.02 6.27 17.54
N LYS A 251 6.66 5.03 17.23
CA LYS A 251 7.58 4.02 16.71
C LYS A 251 7.19 3.69 15.28
N GLN A 252 8.17 3.73 14.38
CA GLN A 252 8.04 3.19 13.03
C GLN A 252 8.70 1.82 13.00
N VAL A 253 7.91 0.82 12.65
CA VAL A 253 8.28 -0.59 12.78
C VAL A 253 8.13 -1.26 11.42
N MET A 254 9.19 -1.89 10.94
CA MET A 254 9.14 -2.73 9.75
C MET A 254 8.36 -3.98 10.08
N VAL A 255 7.38 -4.31 9.24
CA VAL A 255 6.50 -5.46 9.40
C VAL A 255 6.47 -6.26 8.10
N SER A 256 6.41 -7.58 8.22
CA SER A 256 6.13 -8.51 7.12
C SER A 256 5.05 -9.48 7.58
N VAL A 257 3.91 -9.47 6.91
CA VAL A 257 2.71 -10.18 7.35
C VAL A 257 2.01 -10.86 6.18
N GLU A 258 1.42 -12.01 6.48
CA GLU A 258 0.52 -12.72 5.58
C GLU A 258 -0.91 -12.31 5.92
N CYS A 259 -1.67 -11.94 4.90
CA CYS A 259 -2.99 -11.36 5.11
C CYS A 259 -4.00 -11.84 4.10
N LYS A 260 -5.24 -11.95 4.58
CA LYS A 260 -6.42 -12.16 3.75
C LYS A 260 -6.94 -10.83 3.24
N VAL A 261 -6.92 -10.66 1.92
CA VAL A 261 -7.35 -9.44 1.24
C VAL A 261 -8.75 -9.60 0.66
N LYS A 262 -9.60 -8.60 0.88
CA LYS A 262 -10.93 -8.47 0.28
C LYS A 262 -11.08 -7.13 -0.39
N TYR A 263 -11.03 -7.12 -1.71
CA TYR A 263 -11.31 -5.90 -2.47
C TYR A 263 -12.80 -5.54 -2.38
N PHE A 264 -13.09 -4.25 -2.35
CA PHE A 264 -14.49 -3.78 -2.38
C PHE A 264 -15.13 -3.93 -3.76
N ASP A 265 -14.31 -4.12 -4.78
CA ASP A 265 -14.72 -4.35 -6.15
C ASP A 265 -14.61 -5.84 -6.49
N ASP A 266 -15.73 -6.45 -6.85
CA ASP A 266 -15.86 -7.87 -7.21
C ASP A 266 -15.06 -8.29 -8.46
N SER A 267 -14.41 -7.33 -9.16
CA SER A 267 -13.58 -7.58 -10.34
C SER A 267 -12.16 -8.06 -10.01
N PHE A 268 -11.71 -7.87 -8.76
CA PHE A 268 -10.46 -8.44 -8.27
C PHE A 268 -10.78 -9.81 -7.65
N ILE A 269 -9.90 -10.77 -7.90
CA ILE A 269 -10.07 -12.17 -7.50
C ILE A 269 -10.46 -12.25 -6.01
N THR A 270 -11.38 -13.18 -5.73
CA THR A 270 -11.87 -13.59 -4.41
C THR A 270 -10.75 -13.73 -3.39
N ASP A 271 -11.00 -13.33 -2.13
CA ASP A 271 -10.22 -13.69 -0.92
C ASP A 271 -8.79 -14.19 -1.23
N GLU A 272 -7.88 -13.28 -1.60
CA GLU A 272 -6.49 -13.64 -1.88
C GLU A 272 -5.68 -13.55 -0.58
N THR A 273 -4.91 -14.59 -0.29
CA THR A 273 -3.88 -14.52 0.74
C THR A 273 -2.62 -13.91 0.12
N VAL A 274 -2.17 -12.78 0.67
CA VAL A 274 -1.03 -12.01 0.15
C VAL A 274 -0.07 -11.72 1.29
N ILE A 275 1.22 -11.89 1.02
CA ILE A 275 2.29 -11.41 1.91
C ILE A 275 2.65 -9.99 1.49
N PHE A 276 2.65 -9.06 2.44
CA PHE A 276 3.20 -7.72 2.20
C PHE A 276 4.18 -7.33 3.31
N SER A 277 5.14 -6.50 2.92
CA SER A 277 6.03 -5.81 3.84
C SER A 277 5.75 -4.31 3.81
N GLY A 278 5.94 -3.64 4.94
CA GLY A 278 5.70 -2.20 5.05
C GLY A 278 6.23 -1.63 6.37
N VAL A 279 5.93 -0.35 6.62
CA VAL A 279 6.32 0.33 7.86
C VAL A 279 5.07 0.73 8.64
N ALA A 280 4.82 0.02 9.74
CA ALA A 280 3.76 0.34 10.69
C ALA A 280 4.14 1.55 11.54
N VAL A 281 3.23 2.51 11.67
CA VAL A 281 3.39 3.70 12.51
C VAL A 281 2.53 3.55 13.75
N ALA A 282 3.15 3.23 14.88
CA ALA A 282 2.48 3.04 16.16
C ALA A 282 2.64 4.28 17.05
N ILE A 283 1.53 4.76 17.62
CA ILE A 283 1.50 5.98 18.42
C ILE A 283 0.95 5.71 19.80
N LYS A 284 1.66 6.23 20.82
CA LYS A 284 1.20 6.29 22.21
C LYS A 284 1.18 7.73 22.72
N ARG A 285 0.10 8.12 23.41
CA ARG A 285 0.09 9.39 24.16
C ARG A 285 0.94 9.27 25.42
N LYS A 286 1.82 10.25 25.65
CA LYS A 286 2.59 10.35 26.90
C LYS A 286 1.64 10.61 28.07
N ASN A 287 2.01 10.13 29.26
CA ASN A 287 1.22 10.24 30.49
C ASN A 287 -0.20 9.62 30.43
N SER A 288 -0.52 8.88 29.37
CA SER A 288 -1.75 8.10 29.26
C SER A 288 -1.47 6.63 29.60
N ARG A 289 -2.45 6.01 30.26
CA ARG A 289 -2.53 4.55 30.43
C ARG A 289 -2.98 3.84 29.14
N ALA A 290 -3.36 4.59 28.12
CA ALA A 290 -3.76 4.03 26.84
C ALA A 290 -2.59 3.28 26.18
N LYS A 291 -2.93 2.16 25.55
CA LYS A 291 -2.02 1.38 24.71
C LYS A 291 -1.65 2.18 23.46
N ALA A 292 -0.49 1.87 22.90
CA ALA A 292 -0.11 2.33 21.57
C ALA A 292 -1.09 1.74 20.56
N ASN A 293 -1.42 2.53 19.54
CA ASN A 293 -2.22 2.05 18.41
C ASN A 293 -1.44 2.27 17.13
N VAL A 294 -1.45 1.28 16.24
CA VAL A 294 -1.06 1.49 14.85
C VAL A 294 -2.06 2.47 14.24
N ILE A 295 -1.58 3.54 13.62
CA ILE A 295 -2.43 4.52 12.94
C ILE A 295 -2.42 4.37 11.42
N LYS A 296 -1.39 3.71 10.89
CA LYS A 296 -1.24 3.34 9.49
C LYS A 296 -0.07 2.39 9.29
N VAL A 297 -0.09 1.63 8.20
CA VAL A 297 1.08 0.94 7.63
C VAL A 297 1.32 1.53 6.25
N LYS A 298 2.50 2.14 6.06
CA LYS A 298 2.88 2.82 4.83
C LYS A 298 3.85 1.97 4.01
N ASP A 299 4.02 2.37 2.75
CA ASP A 299 4.95 1.77 1.81
C ASP A 299 4.71 0.26 1.60
N CYS A 300 3.45 -0.17 1.73
CA CYS A 300 3.04 -1.53 1.42
C CYS A 300 2.98 -1.72 -0.10
N LEU A 301 3.47 -2.86 -0.57
CA LEU A 301 3.34 -3.30 -1.95
C LEU A 301 2.47 -4.55 -1.98
N ILE A 302 1.29 -4.44 -2.58
CA ILE A 302 0.35 -5.56 -2.77
C ILE A 302 0.10 -5.67 -4.28
N ASN A 303 0.43 -6.81 -4.87
CA ASN A 303 0.28 -7.07 -6.31
C ASN A 303 0.91 -5.97 -7.20
N GLY A 304 2.04 -5.39 -6.76
CA GLY A 304 2.75 -4.33 -7.46
C GLY A 304 2.13 -2.93 -7.36
N GLN A 305 1.06 -2.75 -6.57
CA GLN A 305 0.47 -1.44 -6.28
C GLN A 305 0.92 -0.94 -4.92
N LYS A 306 1.20 0.37 -4.84
CA LYS A 306 1.51 1.02 -3.57
C LYS A 306 0.22 1.27 -2.79
N ILE A 307 0.16 0.72 -1.59
CA ILE A 307 -1.02 0.76 -0.72
C ILE A 307 -0.62 1.32 0.64
N THR A 308 -1.53 2.09 1.24
CA THR A 308 -1.44 2.45 2.66
C THR A 308 -2.56 1.75 3.41
N LEU A 309 -2.22 1.04 4.48
CA LEU A 309 -3.21 0.44 5.35
C LEU A 309 -3.55 1.42 6.47
N VAL A 310 -4.84 1.59 6.75
CA VAL A 310 -5.31 2.36 7.90
C VAL A 310 -6.19 1.46 8.78
N PRO A 311 -6.10 1.55 10.12
CA PRO A 311 -6.94 0.74 11.00
C PRO A 311 -8.41 0.88 10.62
N SER A 312 -9.11 -0.24 10.48
CA SER A 312 -10.54 -0.25 10.19
C SER A 312 -11.35 0.13 11.44
N SER A 313 -11.26 1.39 11.88
CA SER A 313 -12.39 1.99 12.58
C SER A 313 -13.42 2.33 11.50
N ILE A 314 -14.67 1.88 11.63
CA ILE A 314 -15.85 2.22 10.81
C ILE A 314 -16.34 1.02 9.97
N LYS A 315 -17.58 0.63 10.26
CA LYS A 315 -18.45 -0.28 9.50
C LYS A 315 -18.29 -0.01 8.00
N ASP A 316 -18.01 -1.06 7.21
CA ASP A 316 -18.19 -1.15 5.77
C ASP A 316 -18.29 0.22 5.07
N ILE A 317 -17.15 0.86 4.79
CA ILE A 317 -17.11 2.06 3.95
C ILE A 317 -17.38 1.62 2.51
N GLN A 318 -18.62 1.21 2.22
CA GLN A 318 -19.18 1.48 0.91
C GLN A 318 -19.58 2.95 0.94
N LYS A 319 -18.65 3.82 0.50
CA LYS A 319 -18.86 5.26 0.39
C LYS A 319 -20.20 5.51 -0.32
N SER A 320 -21.16 6.10 0.38
CA SER A 320 -22.39 6.54 -0.25
C SER A 320 -22.11 7.84 -1.01
N GLN A 321 -22.46 7.89 -2.30
CA GLN A 321 -22.36 9.06 -3.13
C GLN A 321 -23.74 9.73 -3.20
N SER A 322 -23.79 11.01 -2.88
CA SER A 322 -24.98 11.83 -3.11
C SER A 322 -24.98 12.33 -4.55
N LEU A 323 -26.07 12.05 -5.27
CA LEU A 323 -26.28 12.42 -6.66
C LEU A 323 -27.52 13.29 -6.76
N SER A 324 -27.52 14.26 -7.66
CA SER A 324 -28.69 15.12 -7.88
C SER A 324 -28.96 15.28 -9.36
N GLY A 325 -30.20 15.07 -9.79
CA GLY A 325 -30.61 15.28 -11.18
C GLY A 325 -30.38 16.72 -11.66
N GLU A 326 -30.34 17.70 -10.75
CA GLU A 326 -30.02 19.09 -11.07
C GLU A 326 -28.61 19.23 -11.67
N THR A 327 -27.63 18.47 -11.15
CA THR A 327 -26.23 18.53 -11.61
C THR A 327 -26.05 18.05 -13.05
N VAL A 328 -27.01 17.30 -13.57
CA VAL A 328 -27.05 16.83 -14.96
C VAL A 328 -28.09 17.59 -15.80
N SER A 329 -28.53 18.76 -15.31
CA SER A 329 -29.55 19.61 -15.93
C SER A 329 -30.89 18.89 -16.16
N ASP A 330 -31.25 17.99 -15.24
CA ASP A 330 -32.51 17.26 -15.23
C ASP A 330 -33.34 17.62 -13.98
N ILE A 331 -34.42 16.87 -13.71
CA ILE A 331 -35.31 17.10 -12.57
C ILE A 331 -34.52 16.97 -11.25
N PRO A 332 -34.64 17.93 -10.31
CA PRO A 332 -33.79 18.05 -9.10
C PRO A 332 -34.16 17.02 -8.01
N THR A 333 -34.08 15.74 -8.34
CA THR A 333 -34.23 14.63 -7.39
C THR A 333 -32.86 14.25 -6.84
N ASN A 334 -32.79 14.02 -5.53
CA ASN A 334 -31.56 13.63 -4.84
C ASN A 334 -31.57 12.13 -4.53
N TYR A 335 -30.44 11.48 -4.79
CA TYR A 335 -30.21 10.06 -4.55
C TYR A 335 -28.98 9.88 -3.67
N SER A 336 -28.95 8.78 -2.91
CA SER A 336 -27.77 8.31 -2.19
C SER A 336 -27.54 6.88 -2.61
N ILE A 337 -26.48 6.63 -3.37
CA ILE A 337 -26.11 5.30 -3.85
C ILE A 337 -24.82 4.84 -3.19
N SER A 338 -24.64 3.54 -2.97
CA SER A 338 -23.39 2.96 -2.45
C SER A 338 -22.97 1.77 -3.31
N GLY A 339 -21.71 1.34 -3.16
CA GLY A 339 -21.20 0.14 -3.84
C GLY A 339 -20.92 0.32 -5.32
N LEU A 340 -20.68 1.56 -5.77
CA LEU A 340 -20.21 1.87 -7.13
C LEU A 340 -18.72 1.53 -7.24
N HIS A 341 -18.32 0.82 -8.31
CA HIS A 341 -16.91 0.54 -8.57
C HIS A 341 -16.20 1.74 -9.20
N ARG A 342 -14.87 1.81 -9.11
CA ARG A 342 -14.08 2.98 -9.56
C ARG A 342 -14.26 3.29 -11.05
N ASN A 343 -14.45 2.27 -11.86
CA ASN A 343 -14.63 2.34 -13.31
C ASN A 343 -16.08 2.51 -13.75
N GLU A 344 -17.03 2.53 -12.81
CA GLU A 344 -18.45 2.59 -13.10
C GLU A 344 -19.00 4.02 -13.08
N LEU A 345 -19.98 4.23 -13.95
CA LEU A 345 -20.74 5.45 -14.10
C LEU A 345 -22.14 5.24 -13.52
N PRO A 346 -22.62 6.07 -12.58
CA PRO A 346 -23.87 5.82 -11.89
C PRO A 346 -25.11 6.19 -12.73
N VAL A 347 -26.16 5.37 -12.61
CA VAL A 347 -27.49 5.60 -13.18
C VAL A 347 -28.56 5.27 -12.14
N ILE A 348 -29.39 6.25 -11.78
CA ILE A 348 -30.52 6.07 -10.86
C ILE A 348 -31.61 7.11 -11.09
N GLY A 349 -32.85 6.67 -11.29
CA GLY A 349 -34.00 7.55 -11.48
C GLY A 349 -33.73 8.65 -12.51
N THR A 350 -33.79 9.92 -12.12
CA THR A 350 -33.56 11.04 -13.04
C THR A 350 -32.08 11.28 -13.35
N PHE A 351 -31.15 10.73 -12.54
CA PHE A 351 -29.72 10.88 -12.71
C PHE A 351 -29.14 9.81 -13.63
N VAL A 352 -28.52 10.24 -14.72
CA VAL A 352 -27.67 9.42 -15.58
C VAL A 352 -26.35 10.17 -15.68
N ASP A 353 -25.23 9.54 -15.32
CA ASP A 353 -23.92 10.19 -15.42
C ASP A 353 -23.73 10.76 -16.85
N PRO A 354 -23.39 12.05 -17.01
CA PRO A 354 -23.29 12.70 -18.32
C PRO A 354 -22.27 12.06 -19.28
N ARG A 355 -21.33 11.26 -18.74
CA ARG A 355 -20.38 10.49 -19.55
C ARG A 355 -21.04 9.28 -20.19
N ILE A 356 -22.24 8.89 -19.80
CA ILE A 356 -22.99 7.81 -20.45
C ILE A 356 -23.65 8.36 -21.71
N THR A 357 -23.07 8.02 -22.86
CA THR A 357 -23.49 8.54 -24.17
C THR A 357 -23.89 7.40 -25.10
N PRO A 358 -25.01 7.50 -25.84
CA PRO A 358 -25.37 6.51 -26.86
C PRO A 358 -24.27 6.33 -27.92
N GLY A 359 -24.20 5.12 -28.48
CA GLY A 359 -23.20 4.70 -29.48
C GLY A 359 -22.00 3.94 -28.91
N PHE A 360 -21.80 3.98 -27.58
CA PHE A 360 -20.74 3.22 -26.91
C PHE A 360 -21.27 1.94 -26.26
N LYS A 361 -20.39 0.96 -26.05
CA LYS A 361 -20.72 -0.27 -25.34
C LYS A 361 -20.56 -0.09 -23.84
N TYR A 362 -21.54 -0.55 -23.08
CA TYR A 362 -21.47 -0.57 -21.62
C TYR A 362 -21.87 -1.93 -21.08
N ARG A 363 -21.16 -2.36 -20.04
CA ARG A 363 -21.56 -3.43 -19.15
C ARG A 363 -22.36 -2.83 -18.00
N VAL A 364 -23.48 -3.46 -17.64
CA VAL A 364 -24.42 -2.90 -16.64
C VAL A 364 -24.53 -3.83 -15.44
N ARG A 365 -24.20 -3.32 -14.27
CA ARG A 365 -24.33 -4.01 -12.98
C ARG A 365 -25.45 -3.42 -12.15
N LEU A 366 -26.20 -4.26 -11.45
CA LEU A 366 -27.14 -3.83 -10.42
C LEU A 366 -26.34 -3.42 -9.17
N LEU A 367 -26.45 -2.16 -8.73
CA LEU A 367 -25.79 -1.73 -7.50
C LEU A 367 -26.37 -2.48 -6.30
N ASP A 368 -25.58 -2.72 -5.25
CA ASP A 368 -25.95 -3.61 -4.13
C ASP A 368 -26.19 -5.08 -4.55
N SER A 369 -25.62 -5.48 -5.70
CA SER A 369 -25.63 -6.87 -6.17
C SER A 369 -24.39 -7.19 -7.02
N LYS A 370 -24.10 -8.49 -7.13
CA LYS A 370 -23.11 -9.02 -8.10
C LYS A 370 -23.73 -9.28 -9.48
N LYS A 371 -25.05 -9.12 -9.60
CA LYS A 371 -25.80 -9.44 -10.83
C LYS A 371 -25.56 -8.37 -11.89
N HIS A 372 -25.27 -8.84 -13.09
CA HIS A 372 -25.18 -8.02 -14.28
C HIS A 372 -26.41 -8.24 -15.17
N LEU A 373 -26.83 -7.18 -15.87
CA LEU A 373 -27.80 -7.32 -16.94
C LEU A 373 -27.13 -7.91 -18.19
N PHE A 374 -27.94 -8.42 -19.11
CA PHE A 374 -27.47 -8.96 -20.40
C PHE A 374 -26.42 -10.06 -20.27
N GLU A 375 -26.58 -10.94 -19.27
CA GLU A 375 -25.65 -12.05 -18.99
C GLU A 375 -24.20 -11.59 -18.67
N GLY A 376 -24.01 -10.32 -18.33
CA GLY A 376 -22.68 -9.75 -18.08
C GLY A 376 -21.97 -9.20 -19.31
N GLU A 377 -22.58 -9.30 -20.49
CA GLU A 377 -22.02 -8.81 -21.74
C GLU A 377 -22.21 -7.30 -21.91
N ALA A 378 -21.20 -6.61 -22.45
CA ALA A 378 -21.34 -5.21 -22.80
C ALA A 378 -22.14 -5.03 -24.09
N GLN A 379 -23.16 -4.18 -24.03
CA GLN A 379 -24.05 -3.91 -25.17
C GLN A 379 -23.93 -2.46 -25.60
N THR A 380 -24.13 -2.18 -26.89
CA THR A 380 -24.15 -0.81 -27.41
C THR A 380 -25.38 -0.07 -26.91
N LEU A 381 -25.20 1.03 -26.19
CA LEU A 381 -26.29 1.90 -25.75
C LEU A 381 -26.89 2.62 -26.96
N LEU A 382 -28.18 2.44 -27.22
CA LEU A 382 -28.87 3.07 -28.34
C LEU A 382 -29.51 4.41 -27.95
N SER A 383 -30.10 4.49 -26.75
CA SER A 383 -30.76 5.71 -26.30
C SER A 383 -30.98 5.75 -24.79
N VAL A 384 -31.00 6.97 -24.25
CA VAL A 384 -31.47 7.29 -22.90
C VAL A 384 -32.76 8.10 -23.05
N GLY A 385 -33.89 7.53 -22.61
CA GLY A 385 -35.20 8.15 -22.68
C GLY A 385 -35.36 9.32 -21.70
N LYS A 386 -36.35 10.19 -21.95
CA LYS A 386 -36.72 11.29 -21.05
C LYS A 386 -37.73 10.82 -19.98
N GLY A 387 -37.92 11.59 -18.91
CA GLY A 387 -38.90 11.30 -17.83
C GLY A 387 -38.26 11.08 -16.45
N TYR A 388 -39.07 10.69 -15.46
CA TYR A 388 -38.61 10.44 -14.08
C TYR A 388 -37.79 9.15 -13.98
N GLY A 389 -38.32 8.04 -14.50
CA GLY A 389 -37.54 6.88 -14.89
C GLY A 389 -37.05 7.07 -16.32
N LYS A 390 -35.74 6.99 -16.54
CA LYS A 390 -35.14 7.05 -17.88
C LYS A 390 -35.18 5.65 -18.47
N ARG A 391 -35.85 5.48 -19.61
CA ARG A 391 -35.77 4.23 -20.37
C ARG A 391 -34.41 4.10 -21.01
N ILE A 392 -33.58 3.19 -20.53
CA ILE A 392 -32.27 2.88 -21.09
C ILE A 392 -32.44 1.75 -22.09
N THR A 393 -32.08 1.98 -23.35
CA THR A 393 -32.25 0.99 -24.43
C THR A 393 -30.89 0.64 -25.03
N PHE A 394 -30.56 -0.65 -25.03
CA PHE A 394 -29.35 -1.22 -25.60
C PHE A 394 -29.66 -1.95 -26.91
N ALA A 395 -28.63 -2.20 -27.70
CA ALA A 395 -28.74 -2.98 -28.93
C ALA A 395 -29.20 -4.42 -28.60
N GLY A 396 -30.21 -4.89 -29.32
CA GLY A 396 -30.71 -6.26 -29.26
C GLY A 396 -30.37 -7.04 -30.52
N LYS A 397 -30.59 -8.36 -30.47
CA LYS A 397 -30.39 -9.26 -31.64
C LYS A 397 -31.39 -8.97 -32.77
N SER A 398 -32.54 -8.38 -32.47
CA SER A 398 -33.60 -8.04 -33.42
C SER A 398 -34.03 -6.57 -33.26
N LEU A 399 -34.18 -5.86 -34.39
CA LEU A 399 -34.73 -4.50 -34.40
C LEU A 399 -36.25 -4.46 -34.18
N LYS A 400 -36.95 -5.57 -34.43
CA LYS A 400 -38.43 -5.64 -34.32
C LYS A 400 -38.90 -6.01 -32.91
N GLU A 401 -38.10 -6.79 -32.19
CA GLU A 401 -38.39 -7.31 -30.85
C GLU A 401 -37.14 -7.10 -29.98
N ASN A 402 -36.89 -5.85 -29.59
CA ASN A 402 -35.76 -5.51 -28.73
C ASN A 402 -36.21 -5.48 -27.27
N GLU A 403 -35.84 -6.53 -26.53
CA GLU A 403 -36.09 -6.65 -25.09
C GLU A 403 -34.93 -6.09 -24.24
N ASN A 404 -33.84 -5.61 -24.87
CA ASN A 404 -32.68 -5.08 -24.16
C ASN A 404 -32.91 -3.64 -23.70
N TYR A 405 -33.92 -3.42 -22.85
CA TYR A 405 -34.16 -2.14 -22.20
C TYR A 405 -34.59 -2.31 -20.75
N PHE A 406 -34.36 -1.28 -19.95
CA PHE A 406 -34.83 -1.18 -18.56
C PHE A 406 -35.08 0.28 -18.20
N TRP A 407 -35.59 0.54 -17.01
CA TRP A 407 -35.78 1.90 -16.49
C TRP A 407 -34.79 2.17 -15.36
N SER A 408 -34.22 3.37 -15.34
CA SER A 408 -33.20 3.76 -14.34
C SER A 408 -33.68 3.72 -12.88
N ASP A 409 -34.98 3.59 -12.63
CA ASP A 409 -35.62 3.49 -11.31
C ASP A 409 -36.13 2.08 -10.98
N THR A 410 -35.94 1.08 -11.85
CA THR A 410 -36.38 -0.30 -11.56
C THR A 410 -35.57 -0.98 -10.46
N HIS A 411 -34.38 -0.45 -10.12
CA HIS A 411 -33.55 -0.96 -9.03
C HIS A 411 -33.33 0.12 -7.96
N PRO A 412 -33.64 -0.13 -6.68
CA PRO A 412 -33.60 0.90 -5.63
C PRO A 412 -32.25 1.57 -5.41
N GLN A 413 -31.16 0.84 -5.63
CA GLN A 413 -29.79 1.36 -5.48
C GLN A 413 -29.20 1.86 -6.80
N GLY A 414 -29.94 1.76 -7.91
CA GLY A 414 -29.48 2.15 -9.24
C GLY A 414 -28.56 1.13 -9.92
N PHE A 415 -27.80 1.61 -10.91
CA PHE A 415 -26.98 0.79 -11.79
C PHE A 415 -25.58 1.38 -11.94
N GLY A 416 -24.58 0.52 -12.03
CA GLY A 416 -23.21 0.87 -12.38
C GLY A 416 -22.93 0.52 -13.85
N PHE A 417 -22.51 1.51 -14.64
CA PHE A 417 -22.19 1.34 -16.06
C PHE A 417 -20.67 1.36 -16.25
N THR A 418 -20.10 0.25 -16.70
CA THR A 418 -18.68 0.19 -17.11
C THR A 418 -18.56 0.37 -18.61
N LEU A 419 -17.75 1.32 -19.08
CA LEU A 419 -17.45 1.51 -20.50
C LEU A 419 -16.57 0.37 -21.02
N GLU A 420 -16.94 -0.22 -22.15
CA GLU A 420 -16.14 -1.27 -22.81
C GLU A 420 -15.71 -0.79 -24.21
N ALA A 421 -14.49 -0.28 -24.31
CA ALA A 421 -13.94 0.25 -25.56
C ALA A 421 -13.28 -0.82 -26.42
N VAL A 422 -12.73 -1.87 -25.80
CA VAL A 422 -12.09 -3.01 -26.45
C VAL A 422 -12.67 -4.31 -25.92
N CYS A 423 -12.99 -5.25 -26.80
CA CYS A 423 -13.49 -6.59 -26.47
C CYS A 423 -12.45 -7.67 -26.82
N GLU A 424 -12.57 -8.84 -26.22
CA GLU A 424 -11.81 -10.00 -26.68
C GLU A 424 -12.20 -10.36 -28.12
N GLY A 425 -11.20 -10.64 -28.94
CA GLY A 425 -11.36 -10.89 -30.36
C GLY A 425 -11.23 -9.65 -31.25
N ASP A 426 -11.22 -8.43 -30.69
CA ASP A 426 -10.97 -7.21 -31.45
C ASP A 426 -9.61 -7.26 -32.15
N LYS A 427 -9.55 -6.68 -33.35
CA LYS A 427 -8.37 -6.68 -34.20
C LYS A 427 -7.91 -5.25 -34.45
N PHE A 428 -6.62 -5.02 -34.30
CA PHE A 428 -6.00 -3.72 -34.54
C PHE A 428 -4.88 -3.85 -35.56
N LYS A 429 -4.65 -2.78 -36.32
CA LYS A 429 -3.44 -2.65 -37.13
C LYS A 429 -2.30 -2.21 -36.22
N VAL A 430 -1.15 -2.85 -36.37
CA VAL A 430 0.10 -2.39 -35.75
C VAL A 430 0.79 -1.50 -36.75
N VAL A 431 1.04 -0.24 -36.36
CA VAL A 431 1.71 0.75 -37.20
C VAL A 431 3.04 1.15 -36.58
N ASP A 432 4.03 1.46 -37.40
CA ASP A 432 5.29 2.06 -36.95
C ASP A 432 5.13 3.55 -36.60
N ASN A 433 6.22 4.19 -36.19
CA ASN A 433 6.23 5.62 -35.86
C ASN A 433 5.90 6.55 -37.04
N ASN A 434 6.02 6.05 -38.28
CA ASN A 434 5.70 6.79 -39.50
C ASN A 434 4.26 6.51 -39.98
N GLY A 435 3.51 5.65 -39.28
CA GLY A 435 2.14 5.26 -39.62
C GLY A 435 2.04 4.12 -40.64
N TYR A 436 3.15 3.47 -41.02
CA TYR A 436 3.11 2.31 -41.91
C TYR A 436 2.62 1.07 -41.17
N GLU A 437 1.70 0.32 -41.77
CA GLU A 437 1.18 -0.93 -41.21
C GLU A 437 2.25 -2.02 -41.25
N ILE A 438 2.77 -2.39 -40.08
CA ILE A 438 3.82 -3.41 -39.88
C ILE A 438 3.27 -4.74 -39.36
N GLY A 439 1.97 -4.82 -39.09
CA GLY A 439 1.35 -6.06 -38.63
C GLY A 439 -0.08 -5.89 -38.19
N GLN A 440 -0.62 -6.96 -37.60
CA GLN A 440 -1.95 -7.02 -37.04
C GLN A 440 -1.89 -7.60 -35.64
N SER A 441 -2.74 -7.09 -34.75
CA SER A 441 -2.92 -7.65 -33.42
C SER A 441 -4.36 -8.12 -33.25
N ARG A 442 -4.54 -9.16 -32.45
CA ARG A 442 -5.84 -9.64 -31.99
C ARG A 442 -5.82 -9.73 -30.48
N VAL A 443 -6.75 -9.05 -29.83
CA VAL A 443 -6.94 -9.15 -28.38
C VAL A 443 -7.43 -10.55 -28.05
N PHE A 444 -6.74 -11.26 -27.17
CA PHE A 444 -7.20 -12.58 -26.69
C PHE A 444 -7.57 -12.56 -25.21
N LYS A 445 -7.17 -11.51 -24.47
CA LYS A 445 -7.51 -11.36 -23.06
C LYS A 445 -7.53 -9.89 -22.65
N LEU A 446 -8.55 -9.48 -21.91
CA LEU A 446 -8.55 -8.20 -21.19
C LEU A 446 -7.75 -8.33 -19.88
N CYS A 447 -6.88 -7.38 -19.58
CA CYS A 447 -5.95 -7.42 -18.45
C CYS A 447 -6.21 -6.26 -17.49
N GLY A 448 -7.38 -6.26 -16.87
CA GLY A 448 -7.83 -5.22 -15.94
C GLY A 448 -8.98 -4.37 -16.49
N GLN A 449 -9.45 -3.41 -15.68
CA GLN A 449 -10.57 -2.55 -16.03
C GLN A 449 -10.20 -1.51 -17.10
N GLN A 450 -11.18 -1.17 -17.93
CA GLN A 450 -11.07 -0.06 -18.87
C GLN A 450 -11.54 1.22 -18.19
N MET A 451 -10.66 2.23 -18.14
CA MET A 451 -10.91 3.48 -17.43
C MET A 451 -11.09 4.63 -18.40
N GLU A 452 -12.25 5.29 -18.37
CA GLU A 452 -12.43 6.53 -19.11
C GLU A 452 -11.53 7.63 -18.51
N LEU A 453 -10.63 8.18 -19.33
CA LEU A 453 -9.73 9.28 -18.97
C LEU A 453 -10.33 10.64 -19.32
N SER A 454 -11.07 10.72 -20.43
CA SER A 454 -11.77 11.94 -20.85
C SER A 454 -12.88 11.64 -21.84
N SER A 455 -13.88 12.50 -21.90
CA SER A 455 -14.96 12.51 -22.89
C SER A 455 -15.15 13.92 -23.41
N GLU A 456 -15.14 14.09 -24.74
CA GLU A 456 -15.28 15.39 -25.40
C GLU A 456 -16.09 15.25 -26.68
N VAL A 457 -16.75 16.33 -27.10
CA VAL A 457 -17.44 16.40 -28.39
C VAL A 457 -16.53 17.10 -29.39
N ARG A 458 -16.07 16.39 -30.42
CA ARG A 458 -15.28 16.94 -31.52
C ARG A 458 -16.08 16.87 -32.81
N ASN A 459 -16.35 18.03 -33.41
CA ASN A 459 -17.11 18.14 -34.67
C ASN A 459 -18.44 17.35 -34.65
N GLY A 460 -19.18 17.43 -33.53
CA GLY A 460 -20.44 16.69 -33.34
C GLY A 460 -20.29 15.19 -33.04
N THR A 461 -19.07 14.68 -32.96
CA THR A 461 -18.77 13.28 -32.60
C THR A 461 -18.32 13.20 -31.15
N ASN A 462 -18.94 12.33 -30.36
CA ASN A 462 -18.46 12.02 -29.01
C ASN A 462 -17.16 11.19 -29.12
N VAL A 463 -16.09 11.67 -28.50
CA VAL A 463 -14.79 11.01 -28.46
C VAL A 463 -14.43 10.73 -27.00
N LYS A 464 -14.19 9.44 -26.70
CA LYS A 464 -13.75 8.99 -25.38
C LYS A 464 -12.31 8.50 -25.45
N ARG A 465 -11.48 8.98 -24.52
CA ARG A 465 -10.14 8.44 -24.30
C ARG A 465 -10.22 7.44 -23.17
N VAL A 466 -9.85 6.20 -23.44
CA VAL A 466 -9.98 5.09 -22.49
C VAL A 466 -8.61 4.47 -22.30
N ARG A 467 -8.20 4.30 -21.04
CA ARG A 467 -7.04 3.48 -20.70
C ARG A 467 -7.48 2.02 -20.75
N VAL A 468 -6.77 1.23 -21.53
CA VAL A 468 -7.00 -0.21 -21.65
C VAL A 468 -5.70 -0.95 -21.37
N SER A 469 -5.83 -2.14 -20.80
CA SER A 469 -4.73 -3.08 -20.59
C SER A 469 -5.18 -4.40 -21.20
N VAL A 470 -4.47 -4.88 -22.21
CA VAL A 470 -4.88 -6.06 -23.00
C VAL A 470 -3.69 -6.94 -23.29
N ALA A 471 -3.94 -8.24 -23.42
CA ALA A 471 -3.00 -9.18 -24.02
C ALA A 471 -3.44 -9.48 -25.45
N CYS A 472 -2.49 -9.37 -26.38
CA CYS A 472 -2.74 -9.53 -27.81
C CYS A 472 -1.83 -10.59 -28.40
N HIS A 473 -2.34 -11.32 -29.39
CA HIS A 473 -1.49 -12.02 -30.35
C HIS A 473 -1.10 -11.01 -31.42
N ILE A 474 0.19 -10.83 -31.66
CA ILE A 474 0.72 -9.90 -32.65
C ILE A 474 1.34 -10.71 -33.78
N LEU A 475 0.97 -10.39 -35.01
CA LEU A 475 1.54 -10.92 -36.23
C LEU A 475 2.17 -9.75 -36.99
N LEU A 476 3.50 -9.72 -37.07
CA LEU A 476 4.22 -8.72 -37.84
C LEU A 476 4.40 -9.21 -39.28
N ASN A 477 4.34 -8.29 -40.23
CA ASN A 477 4.47 -8.58 -41.66
C ASN A 477 5.95 -8.82 -42.02
N GLY A 478 6.48 -10.01 -41.72
CA GLY A 478 7.86 -10.51 -42.02
C GLY A 478 8.97 -9.83 -41.21
N GLU A 479 9.91 -10.48 -40.51
CA GLU A 479 10.47 -11.85 -40.58
C GLU A 479 10.52 -12.48 -39.17
N VAL A 480 10.75 -13.79 -39.14
CA VAL A 480 10.70 -14.76 -38.01
C VAL A 480 11.41 -14.28 -36.74
N ASP A 481 10.68 -14.04 -35.64
CA ASP A 481 10.69 -14.89 -34.43
C ASP A 481 9.70 -14.36 -33.37
N GLY A 482 9.06 -15.27 -32.65
CA GLY A 482 7.99 -14.95 -31.69
C GLY A 482 8.47 -14.11 -30.50
N ILE A 483 8.15 -12.82 -30.50
CA ILE A 483 8.27 -11.97 -29.31
C ILE A 483 6.88 -11.54 -28.86
N THR A 484 6.48 -12.06 -27.70
CA THR A 484 5.30 -11.60 -26.96
C THR A 484 5.63 -10.26 -26.30
N THR A 485 5.21 -9.13 -26.87
CA THR A 485 5.40 -7.81 -26.25
C THR A 485 4.12 -7.30 -25.59
N ARG A 486 4.23 -6.84 -24.35
CA ARG A 486 3.16 -6.18 -23.58
C ARG A 486 3.09 -4.72 -24.02
N VAL A 487 2.05 -4.33 -24.77
CA VAL A 487 1.89 -2.95 -25.28
C VAL A 487 1.11 -2.11 -24.27
N ASN A 488 1.74 -1.08 -23.72
CA ASN A 488 1.10 -0.02 -22.94
C ASN A 488 1.04 1.25 -23.82
N GLY A 489 -0.12 1.56 -24.41
CA GLY A 489 -0.30 2.75 -25.26
C GLY A 489 -0.93 3.95 -24.52
N LYS A 490 -0.34 5.14 -24.66
CA LYS A 490 -1.01 6.45 -24.48
C LYS A 490 -1.11 7.11 -25.85
N ASN A 491 -2.32 7.52 -26.27
CA ASN A 491 -2.54 8.19 -27.56
C ASN A 491 -1.70 9.48 -27.69
N PRO A 492 -0.95 9.67 -28.80
CA PRO A 492 -0.29 10.93 -29.12
C PRO A 492 -1.31 11.98 -29.59
N LYS A 493 -1.00 13.25 -29.32
CA LYS A 493 -1.77 14.42 -29.78
C LYS A 493 -1.53 14.58 -31.28
N GLY A 494 -2.60 14.52 -32.08
CA GLY A 494 -2.54 14.86 -33.50
C GLY A 494 -2.56 16.38 -33.71
N HIS A 495 -1.54 16.89 -34.41
CA HIS A 495 -1.56 18.19 -35.09
C HIS A 495 -2.06 18.00 -36.53
N ASN A 496 -2.92 18.94 -36.94
CA ASN A 496 -3.45 19.29 -38.26
C ASN A 496 -4.04 18.20 -39.17
#